data_AF-A0A6A4U7J4-F1
#
_entry.id   AF-A0A6A4U7J4-F1
#
_cell.length_a   1.000
_cell.length_b   1.000
_cell.length_c   1.000
_cell.angle_alpha   90.00
_cell.angle_beta   90.00
_cell.angle_gamma   90.00
#
_symmetry.space_group_name_H-M   'P 1'
#
loop_
_entity.id
_entity.type
_entity.pdbx_description
1 polymer ?
#
loop_
_entity_poly.entity_id
_entity_poly.type
_entity_poly.pdbx_seq_one_letter_code
_entity_poly.pdbx_strand_id
1 'polypeptide(L)'
;MAEPSSGIVVAAASVRLGGSLVLDRLNLHLTEGRIGILGRNGSGKTTLLRLIAGLIAPDTGTVRVDGFDPYTDRRAALAALGILFQNPDHQILFPTVEEELAFGLAQQGVTQANALAQAHQALRAEGRAHWSKVPVTSLSQGQRHYLCLMAVLMMAPRTILLDEPLAGLDLPTQARLARRFAALPQRLVTTGSCGWKQAGSSRMDRPTGCCQPSLPKWRGSGRKMLTLTSPVETWAHPLPAGVKLATLAAVTTGLFLVSSPWVLAGACVATAGLYLSGGAAFARTGLRQLWPLWPFVLIVGLWHLWAWDIAAGTAILLRMVTAVALANFVTMTTRLSDMLAVFEWLAHPLAPILPPRRLALAFALVIRSIPVMLDRLEQIGASWRARSPRRPRWRVLVPATLAALDDADRVAEALRARGGAG
;
A
#
# COMPACT_ATOMS: atom_id res chain seq x y z
N MET A 1 -20.18 34.88 15.82
CA MET A 1 -20.25 33.54 15.20
C MET A 1 -19.10 33.49 14.19
N ALA A 2 -18.08 32.66 14.41
CA ALA A 2 -16.93 32.60 13.50
C ALA A 2 -17.42 32.12 12.12
N GLU A 3 -17.12 32.87 11.06
CA GLU A 3 -17.41 32.43 9.69
C GLU A 3 -16.81 31.04 9.47
N PRO A 4 -17.52 30.10 8.81
CA PRO A 4 -16.91 28.83 8.45
C PRO A 4 -15.69 29.16 7.58
N SER A 5 -14.50 28.79 8.07
CA SER A 5 -13.24 28.99 7.37
C SER A 5 -13.33 28.31 6.00
N SER A 6 -13.59 29.10 4.96
CA SER A 6 -13.63 28.62 3.59
C SER A 6 -12.18 28.32 3.16
N GLY A 7 -11.96 27.19 2.49
CA GLY A 7 -10.62 26.79 2.05
C GLY A 7 -10.03 25.58 2.79
N ILE A 8 -8.75 25.33 2.50
CA ILE A 8 -7.98 24.21 3.06
C ILE A 8 -7.04 24.75 4.12
N VAL A 9 -7.21 24.29 5.36
CA VAL A 9 -6.41 24.67 6.51
C VAL A 9 -5.63 23.46 7.01
N VAL A 10 -4.31 23.56 7.04
CA VAL A 10 -3.41 22.59 7.65
C VAL A 10 -2.71 23.29 8.81
N ALA A 11 -2.86 22.78 10.03
CA ALA A 11 -2.31 23.40 11.23
C ALA A 11 -1.35 22.45 11.94
N ALA A 12 -0.07 22.83 11.99
CA ALA A 12 1.03 22.09 12.60
C ALA A 12 1.07 20.59 12.24
N ALA A 13 0.69 20.25 11.00
CA ALA A 13 0.53 18.86 10.61
C ALA A 13 1.88 18.19 10.36
N SER A 14 2.12 17.06 11.02
CA SER A 14 3.28 16.21 10.77
C SER A 14 2.84 14.85 10.25
N VAL A 15 3.60 14.28 9.31
CA VAL A 15 3.31 12.98 8.71
C VAL A 15 4.59 12.18 8.56
N ARG A 16 4.58 10.95 9.08
CA ARG A 16 5.62 9.95 8.92
C ARG A 16 5.11 8.81 8.04
N LEU A 17 5.90 8.43 7.04
CA LEU A 17 5.64 7.27 6.20
C LEU A 17 6.82 6.31 6.32
N GLY A 18 6.55 5.04 6.63
CA GLY A 18 7.60 4.03 6.82
C GLY A 18 8.63 4.40 7.91
N GLY A 19 8.21 5.16 8.92
CA GLY A 19 9.07 5.66 10.01
C GLY A 19 9.84 6.96 9.70
N SER A 20 9.85 7.41 8.44
CA SER A 20 10.53 8.65 8.03
C SER A 20 9.58 9.84 8.08
N LEU A 21 10.03 10.95 8.67
CA LEU A 21 9.28 12.22 8.68
C LEU A 21 9.27 12.81 7.26
N VAL A 22 8.08 12.95 6.68
CA VAL A 22 7.88 13.47 5.31
C VAL A 22 7.35 14.90 5.34
N LEU A 23 6.39 15.18 6.23
CA LEU A 23 5.90 16.52 6.52
C LEU A 23 6.20 16.84 7.99
N ASP A 24 6.78 18.00 8.27
CA ASP A 24 7.13 18.44 9.63
C ASP A 24 6.38 19.74 9.94
N ARG A 25 5.45 19.67 10.90
CA ARG A 25 4.69 20.80 11.45
C ARG A 25 4.24 21.82 10.40
N LEU A 26 3.68 21.32 9.30
CA LEU A 26 3.26 22.14 8.18
C LEU A 26 2.06 23.02 8.59
N ASN A 27 2.17 24.32 8.31
CA ASN A 27 1.08 25.28 8.44
C ASN A 27 0.75 25.84 7.06
N LEU A 28 -0.51 25.77 6.67
CA LEU A 28 -0.98 26.14 5.35
C LEU A 28 -2.42 26.63 5.43
N HIS A 29 -2.74 27.70 4.71
CA HIS A 29 -4.10 28.15 4.49
C HIS A 29 -4.27 28.48 3.01
N LEU A 30 -5.12 27.74 2.30
CA LEU A 30 -5.35 27.89 0.87
C LEU A 30 -6.81 28.24 0.61
N THR A 31 -7.05 29.38 -0.02
CA THR A 31 -8.40 29.89 -0.29
C THR A 31 -8.70 30.03 -1.77
N GLU A 32 -7.65 30.11 -2.60
CA GLU A 32 -7.70 30.37 -4.03
C GLU A 32 -8.39 29.24 -4.81
N GLY A 33 -8.96 29.59 -5.98
CA GLY A 33 -9.58 28.61 -6.88
C GLY A 33 -8.59 27.77 -7.70
N ARG A 34 -7.33 28.21 -7.81
CA ARG A 34 -6.27 27.56 -8.56
C ARG A 34 -4.98 27.63 -7.77
N ILE A 35 -4.48 26.50 -7.31
CA ILE A 35 -3.33 26.41 -6.42
C ILE A 35 -2.31 25.45 -7.04
N GLY A 36 -1.09 25.93 -7.23
CA GLY A 36 0.04 25.12 -7.67
C GLY A 36 1.01 24.84 -6.53
N ILE A 37 1.27 23.57 -6.25
CA ILE A 37 2.25 23.12 -5.25
C ILE A 37 3.49 22.64 -5.99
N LEU A 38 4.57 23.42 -5.92
CA LEU A 38 5.83 23.14 -6.58
C LEU A 38 6.88 22.66 -5.59
N GLY A 39 7.72 21.74 -6.05
CA GLY A 39 8.80 21.20 -5.23
C GLY A 39 9.54 20.08 -5.93
N ARG A 40 10.72 19.73 -5.40
CA ARG A 40 11.54 18.62 -5.92
C ARG A 40 10.82 17.28 -5.74
N ASN A 41 11.23 16.27 -6.51
CA ASN A 41 10.75 14.91 -6.29
C ASN A 41 11.14 14.46 -4.88
N GLY A 42 10.21 13.82 -4.17
CA GLY A 42 10.40 13.43 -2.77
C GLY A 42 10.18 14.54 -1.74
N SER A 43 9.79 15.76 -2.12
CA SER A 43 9.54 16.86 -1.17
C SER A 43 8.22 16.76 -0.38
N GLY A 44 7.49 15.65 -0.48
CA GLY A 44 6.23 15.43 0.25
C GLY A 44 4.96 15.97 -0.42
N LYS A 45 5.00 16.41 -1.70
CA LYS A 45 3.83 16.96 -2.43
C LYS A 45 2.64 16.00 -2.49
N THR A 46 2.89 14.78 -2.98
CA THR A 46 1.89 13.70 -3.01
C THR A 46 1.35 13.40 -1.60
N THR A 47 2.23 13.41 -0.59
CA THR A 47 1.83 13.21 0.81
C THR A 47 0.90 14.31 1.29
N LEU A 48 1.17 15.57 0.94
CA LEU A 48 0.31 16.71 1.25
C LEU A 48 -1.06 16.57 0.57
N LEU A 49 -1.11 16.20 -0.71
CA LEU A 49 -2.40 15.96 -1.39
C LEU A 49 -3.18 14.81 -0.74
N ARG A 50 -2.51 13.70 -0.41
CA ARG A 50 -3.15 12.57 0.29
C ARG A 50 -3.66 12.95 1.68
N LEU A 51 -2.95 13.84 2.37
CA LEU A 51 -3.36 14.40 3.67
C LEU A 51 -4.63 15.26 3.52
N ILE A 52 -4.66 16.17 2.55
CA ILE A 52 -5.83 17.02 2.25
C ILE A 52 -7.03 16.17 1.79
N ALA A 53 -6.79 15.10 1.03
CA ALA A 53 -7.82 14.16 0.59
C ALA A 53 -8.41 13.29 1.73
N GLY A 54 -7.78 13.30 2.91
CA GLY A 54 -8.12 12.42 4.02
C GLY A 54 -7.78 10.94 3.76
N LEU A 55 -6.82 10.67 2.88
CA LEU A 55 -6.34 9.31 2.60
C LEU A 55 -5.32 8.82 3.63
N ILE A 56 -4.62 9.77 4.26
CA ILE A 56 -3.70 9.55 5.38
C ILE A 56 -4.09 10.49 6.53
N ALA A 57 -3.91 10.04 7.77
CA ALA A 57 -4.07 10.89 8.95
C ALA A 57 -2.77 11.65 9.23
N PRO A 58 -2.83 12.87 9.78
CA PRO A 58 -1.68 13.48 10.42
C PRO A 58 -1.29 12.69 11.68
N ASP A 59 0.01 12.56 11.96
CA ASP A 59 0.50 12.05 13.25
C ASP A 59 0.28 13.07 14.38
N THR A 60 0.45 14.35 14.04
CA THR A 60 0.22 15.50 14.91
C THR A 60 -0.42 16.62 14.11
N GLY A 61 -1.15 17.52 14.76
CA GLY A 61 -1.81 18.65 14.10
C GLY A 61 -3.15 18.28 13.48
N THR A 62 -3.73 19.19 12.70
CA THR A 62 -5.09 19.03 12.15
C THR A 62 -5.18 19.49 10.70
N VAL A 63 -6.11 18.89 9.97
CA VAL A 63 -6.42 19.24 8.57
C VAL A 63 -7.91 19.48 8.46
N ARG A 64 -8.31 20.63 7.91
CA ARG A 64 -9.70 20.96 7.62
C ARG A 64 -9.86 21.42 6.18
N VAL A 65 -10.94 21.00 5.54
CA VAL A 65 -11.35 21.46 4.21
C VAL A 65 -12.76 22.00 4.35
N ASP A 66 -12.96 23.29 4.05
CA ASP A 66 -14.26 23.96 4.14
C ASP A 66 -14.99 23.68 5.48
N GLY A 67 -14.22 23.60 6.57
CA GLY A 67 -14.72 23.38 7.94
C GLY A 67 -14.77 21.93 8.44
N PHE A 68 -14.67 20.90 7.58
CA PHE A 68 -14.69 19.49 8.00
C PHE A 68 -13.30 18.84 7.97
N ASP A 69 -13.09 17.81 8.79
CA ASP A 69 -11.88 16.99 8.75
C ASP A 69 -12.05 15.84 7.73
N PRO A 70 -11.23 15.78 6.66
CA PRO A 70 -11.45 14.84 5.56
C PRO A 70 -11.09 13.39 5.90
N TYR A 71 -10.30 13.15 6.95
CA TYR A 71 -9.91 11.81 7.37
C TYR A 71 -11.02 11.16 8.21
N THR A 72 -11.59 11.91 9.14
CA THR A 72 -12.66 11.45 10.04
C THR A 72 -14.04 11.50 9.37
N ASP A 73 -14.39 12.59 8.69
CA ASP A 73 -15.65 12.72 7.95
C ASP A 73 -15.48 12.32 6.48
N ARG A 74 -15.41 11.00 6.26
CA ARG A 74 -15.27 10.44 4.91
C ARG A 74 -16.47 10.75 4.01
N ARG A 75 -17.68 10.93 4.55
CA ARG A 75 -18.86 11.22 3.71
C ARG A 75 -18.80 12.65 3.17
N ALA A 76 -18.48 13.63 4.02
CA ALA A 76 -18.24 15.00 3.58
C ALA A 76 -17.08 15.07 2.58
N ALA A 77 -15.98 14.35 2.86
CA ALA A 77 -14.84 14.29 1.95
C ALA A 77 -15.23 13.81 0.55
N LEU A 78 -16.03 12.74 0.42
CA LEU A 78 -16.42 12.20 -0.89
C LEU A 78 -17.39 13.07 -1.67
N ALA A 79 -18.16 13.92 -0.99
CA ALA A 79 -19.05 14.88 -1.63
C ALA A 79 -18.30 16.17 -2.05
N ALA A 80 -17.24 16.53 -1.35
CA ALA A 80 -16.55 17.81 -1.54
C ALA A 80 -15.19 17.70 -2.27
N LEU A 81 -14.50 16.55 -2.17
CA LEU A 81 -13.14 16.35 -2.66
C LEU A 81 -13.08 15.27 -3.74
N GLY A 82 -12.40 15.58 -4.83
CA GLY A 82 -11.92 14.63 -5.82
C GLY A 82 -10.40 14.58 -5.83
N ILE A 83 -9.81 13.44 -6.16
CA ILE A 83 -8.36 13.32 -6.36
C ILE A 83 -8.07 12.55 -7.65
N LEU A 84 -7.16 13.09 -8.46
CA LEU A 84 -6.57 12.44 -9.62
C LEU A 84 -5.16 12.00 -9.27
N PHE A 85 -4.90 10.69 -9.29
CA PHE A 85 -3.58 10.14 -9.01
C PHE A 85 -2.65 10.27 -10.22
N GLN A 86 -1.34 10.25 -9.96
CA GLN A 86 -0.30 10.36 -10.98
C GLN A 86 -0.41 9.27 -12.06
N ASN A 87 -0.65 8.02 -11.65
CA ASN A 87 -0.82 6.90 -12.57
C ASN A 87 -2.30 6.48 -12.63
N PRO A 88 -2.96 6.53 -13.81
CA PRO A 88 -4.36 6.13 -13.94
C PRO A 88 -4.58 4.65 -13.65
N ASP A 89 -3.59 3.79 -13.91
CA ASP A 89 -3.69 2.35 -13.66
C ASP A 89 -3.81 2.04 -12.16
N HIS A 90 -3.38 2.96 -11.30
CA HIS A 90 -3.53 2.84 -9.85
C HIS A 90 -4.88 3.38 -9.36
N GLN A 91 -5.55 4.19 -10.18
CA GLN A 91 -6.85 4.79 -9.87
C GLN A 91 -8.01 3.92 -10.31
N ILE A 92 -7.93 3.34 -11.52
CA ILE A 92 -8.99 2.50 -12.10
C ILE A 92 -9.16 1.22 -11.28
N LEU A 93 -10.41 0.88 -10.96
CA LEU A 93 -10.76 -0.27 -10.12
C LEU A 93 -11.54 -1.33 -10.89
N PHE A 94 -12.33 -0.93 -11.90
CA PHE A 94 -13.24 -1.82 -12.61
C PHE A 94 -12.75 -2.13 -14.04
N PRO A 95 -13.08 -3.32 -14.56
CA PRO A 95 -12.58 -3.78 -15.86
C PRO A 95 -13.21 -3.03 -17.04
N THR A 96 -14.43 -2.49 -16.89
CA THR A 96 -15.12 -1.73 -17.95
C THR A 96 -15.28 -0.25 -17.60
N VAL A 97 -15.37 0.58 -18.65
CA VAL A 97 -15.53 2.04 -18.51
C VAL A 97 -16.81 2.43 -17.77
N GLU A 98 -17.94 1.80 -18.09
CA GLU A 98 -19.23 2.13 -17.47
C GLU A 98 -19.26 1.79 -15.98
N GLU A 99 -18.67 0.67 -15.58
CA GLU A 99 -18.55 0.28 -14.17
C GLU A 99 -17.64 1.25 -13.40
N GLU A 100 -16.50 1.63 -14.00
CA GLU A 100 -15.55 2.57 -13.40
C GLU A 100 -16.18 3.95 -13.16
N LEU A 101 -16.96 4.44 -14.13
CA LEU A 101 -17.71 5.69 -14.00
C LEU A 101 -18.82 5.56 -12.95
N ALA A 102 -19.65 4.51 -13.03
CA ALA A 102 -20.79 4.32 -12.12
C ALA A 102 -20.38 4.14 -10.65
N PHE A 103 -19.15 3.68 -10.39
CA PHE A 103 -18.68 3.38 -9.04
C PHE A 103 -18.85 4.53 -8.05
N GLY A 104 -18.36 5.73 -8.38
CA GLY A 104 -18.38 6.88 -7.49
C GLY A 104 -19.81 7.29 -7.10
N LEU A 105 -20.72 7.33 -8.08
CA LEU A 105 -22.13 7.62 -7.89
C LEU A 105 -22.81 6.58 -6.98
N ALA A 106 -22.50 5.30 -7.17
CA ALA A 106 -23.03 4.24 -6.32
C ALA A 106 -22.58 4.39 -4.85
N GLN A 107 -21.38 4.92 -4.60
CA GLN A 107 -20.92 5.22 -3.24
C GLN A 107 -21.60 6.45 -2.62
N GLN A 108 -22.11 7.37 -3.44
CA GLN A 108 -22.92 8.51 -3.02
C GLN A 108 -24.41 8.15 -2.79
N GLY A 109 -24.78 6.87 -2.97
CA GLY A 109 -26.13 6.37 -2.71
C GLY A 109 -27.02 6.27 -3.94
N VAL A 110 -26.50 6.54 -5.14
CA VAL A 110 -27.23 6.33 -6.39
C VAL A 110 -27.39 4.83 -6.67
N THR A 111 -28.59 4.37 -7.02
CA THR A 111 -28.82 2.97 -7.40
C THR A 111 -27.96 2.59 -8.61
N GLN A 112 -27.52 1.34 -8.69
CA GLN A 112 -26.64 0.88 -9.79
C GLN A 112 -27.21 1.17 -11.19
N ALA A 113 -28.51 0.97 -11.41
CA ALA A 113 -29.16 1.26 -12.69
C ALA A 113 -29.06 2.75 -13.06
N ASN A 114 -29.39 3.65 -12.14
CA ASN A 114 -29.28 5.09 -12.34
C ASN A 114 -27.82 5.54 -12.51
N ALA A 115 -26.87 4.94 -11.78
CA ALA A 115 -25.45 5.25 -11.90
C ALA A 115 -24.90 4.88 -13.29
N LEU A 116 -25.29 3.72 -13.83
CA LEU A 116 -24.95 3.32 -15.19
C LEU A 116 -25.60 4.23 -16.24
N ALA A 117 -26.88 4.59 -16.06
CA ALA A 117 -27.57 5.51 -16.96
C ALA A 117 -26.89 6.89 -17.01
N GLN A 118 -26.47 7.43 -15.85
CA GLN A 118 -25.70 8.67 -15.76
C GLN A 118 -24.31 8.53 -16.40
N ALA A 119 -23.62 7.41 -16.20
CA ALA A 119 -22.34 7.14 -16.87
C ALA A 119 -22.49 7.15 -18.40
N HIS A 120 -23.53 6.50 -18.93
CA HIS A 120 -23.83 6.50 -20.37
C HIS A 120 -24.19 7.88 -20.90
N GLN A 121 -24.89 8.70 -20.11
CA GLN A 121 -25.18 10.08 -20.46
C GLN A 121 -23.93 10.95 -20.49
N ALA A 122 -23.05 10.82 -19.49
CA ALA A 122 -21.77 11.54 -19.43
C ALA A 122 -20.86 11.16 -20.61
N LEU A 123 -20.79 9.87 -20.96
CA LEU A 123 -20.06 9.40 -22.14
C LEU A 123 -20.64 9.99 -23.43
N ARG A 124 -21.96 10.06 -23.59
CA ARG A 124 -22.61 10.69 -24.74
C ARG A 124 -22.29 12.19 -24.84
N ALA A 125 -22.34 12.91 -23.71
CA ALA A 125 -22.03 14.34 -23.67
C ALA A 125 -20.59 14.65 -24.10
N GLU A 126 -19.65 13.75 -23.83
CA GLU A 126 -18.23 13.89 -24.21
C GLU A 126 -17.92 13.25 -25.59
N GLY A 127 -18.92 12.77 -26.34
CA GLY A 127 -18.74 12.15 -27.66
C GLY A 127 -18.08 10.77 -27.61
N ARG A 128 -18.20 10.05 -26.49
CA ARG A 128 -17.53 8.77 -26.20
C ARG A 128 -18.49 7.63 -25.87
N ALA A 129 -19.70 7.66 -26.42
CA ALA A 129 -20.71 6.62 -26.18
C ALA A 129 -20.20 5.20 -26.46
N HIS A 130 -19.33 5.05 -27.46
CA HIS A 130 -18.71 3.78 -27.83
C HIS A 130 -17.78 3.19 -26.75
N TRP A 131 -17.39 3.96 -25.72
CA TRP A 131 -16.51 3.47 -24.65
C TRP A 131 -17.24 2.64 -23.61
N SER A 132 -18.57 2.71 -23.51
CA SER A 132 -19.34 2.20 -22.36
C SER A 132 -18.93 0.79 -21.91
N LYS A 133 -18.91 -0.17 -22.84
CA LYS A 133 -18.60 -1.59 -22.60
C LYS A 133 -17.16 -1.97 -22.93
N VAL A 134 -16.31 -0.98 -23.22
CA VAL A 134 -14.93 -1.22 -23.62
C VAL A 134 -14.11 -1.62 -22.38
N PRO A 135 -13.28 -2.68 -22.46
CA PRO A 135 -12.33 -3.00 -21.42
C PRO A 135 -11.33 -1.86 -21.24
N VAL A 136 -11.11 -1.42 -20.00
CA VAL A 136 -10.22 -0.28 -19.70
C VAL A 136 -8.77 -0.54 -20.13
N THR A 137 -8.36 -1.81 -20.18
CA THR A 137 -7.04 -2.24 -20.66
C THR A 137 -6.80 -1.92 -22.14
N SER A 138 -7.85 -1.80 -22.95
CA SER A 138 -7.73 -1.46 -24.38
C SER A 138 -7.61 0.04 -24.65
N LEU A 139 -7.87 0.89 -23.65
CA LEU A 139 -7.73 2.34 -23.78
C LEU A 139 -6.25 2.74 -23.85
N SER A 140 -5.93 3.83 -24.54
CA SER A 140 -4.59 4.45 -24.45
C SER A 140 -4.36 5.09 -23.07
N GLN A 141 -3.10 5.36 -22.70
CA GLN A 141 -2.79 6.00 -21.42
C GLN A 141 -3.51 7.35 -21.26
N GLY A 142 -3.51 8.20 -22.29
CA GLY A 142 -4.25 9.46 -22.27
C GLY A 142 -5.76 9.28 -22.14
N GLN A 143 -6.32 8.24 -22.75
CA GLN A 143 -7.74 7.89 -22.60
C GLN A 143 -8.06 7.42 -21.17
N ARG A 144 -7.17 6.64 -20.53
CA ARG A 144 -7.29 6.24 -19.11
C ARG A 144 -7.22 7.43 -18.15
N HIS A 145 -6.33 8.40 -18.38
CA HIS A 145 -6.31 9.65 -17.60
C HIS A 145 -7.63 10.41 -17.74
N TYR A 146 -8.16 10.50 -18.96
CA TYR A 146 -9.43 11.17 -19.21
C TYR A 146 -10.61 10.43 -18.55
N LEU A 147 -10.62 9.09 -18.57
CA LEU A 147 -11.58 8.27 -17.83
C LEU A 147 -11.52 8.56 -16.32
N CYS A 148 -10.31 8.61 -15.74
CA CYS A 148 -10.11 8.93 -14.33
C CYS A 148 -10.65 10.31 -13.97
N LEU A 149 -10.43 11.31 -14.85
CA LEU A 149 -10.99 12.64 -14.69
C LEU A 149 -12.53 12.62 -14.73
N MET A 150 -13.14 11.93 -15.70
CA MET A 150 -14.59 11.79 -15.78
C MET A 150 -15.17 11.12 -14.53
N ALA A 151 -14.54 10.05 -14.04
CA ALA A 151 -14.97 9.35 -12.83
C ALA A 151 -14.98 10.26 -11.60
N VAL A 152 -13.98 11.15 -11.47
CA VAL A 152 -13.94 12.17 -10.41
C VAL A 152 -15.01 13.23 -10.62
N LEU A 153 -15.19 13.74 -11.84
CA LEU A 153 -16.17 14.79 -12.14
C LEU A 153 -17.61 14.34 -11.94
N MET A 154 -17.92 13.07 -12.20
CA MET A 154 -19.28 12.54 -11.97
C MET A 154 -19.69 12.60 -10.50
N MET A 155 -18.74 12.55 -9.56
CA MET A 155 -19.03 12.71 -8.13
C MET A 155 -19.31 14.17 -7.73
N ALA A 156 -19.26 15.11 -8.68
CA ALA A 156 -19.50 16.54 -8.49
C ALA A 156 -18.74 17.19 -7.31
N PRO A 157 -17.42 16.96 -7.16
CA PRO A 157 -16.64 17.54 -6.07
C PRO A 157 -16.55 19.07 -6.21
N ARG A 158 -16.35 19.76 -5.08
CA ARG A 158 -16.09 21.21 -5.04
C ARG A 158 -14.61 21.54 -5.24
N THR A 159 -13.73 20.66 -4.77
CA THR A 159 -12.27 20.77 -4.89
C THR A 159 -11.70 19.50 -5.53
N ILE A 160 -10.81 19.65 -6.52
CA ILE A 160 -10.10 18.55 -7.16
C ILE A 160 -8.60 18.70 -6.89
N LEU A 161 -8.02 17.65 -6.35
CA LEU A 161 -6.59 17.50 -6.08
C LEU A 161 -5.96 16.74 -7.25
N LEU A 162 -4.91 17.27 -7.84
CA LEU A 162 -4.27 16.72 -9.03
C LEU A 162 -2.82 16.40 -8.70
N ASP A 163 -2.48 15.11 -8.61
CA ASP A 163 -1.10 14.69 -8.32
C ASP A 163 -0.32 14.48 -9.62
N GLU A 164 0.48 15.47 -10.01
CA GLU A 164 1.25 15.49 -11.26
C GLU A 164 0.44 14.97 -12.48
N PRO A 165 -0.76 15.52 -12.75
CA PRO A 165 -1.76 14.93 -13.64
C PRO A 165 -1.36 14.87 -15.12
N LEU A 166 -0.29 15.58 -15.50
CA LEU A 166 0.21 15.69 -16.88
C LEU A 166 1.51 14.89 -17.10
N ALA A 167 2.03 14.22 -16.07
CA ALA A 167 3.29 13.50 -16.15
C ALA A 167 3.18 12.29 -17.10
N GLY A 168 4.20 12.11 -17.96
CA GLY A 168 4.28 10.95 -18.86
C GLY A 168 3.32 10.98 -20.06
N LEU A 169 2.59 12.09 -20.27
CA LEU A 169 1.71 12.26 -21.43
C LEU A 169 2.42 12.94 -22.60
N ASP A 170 1.96 12.69 -23.82
CA ASP A 170 2.37 13.42 -25.01
C ASP A 170 1.86 14.87 -24.98
N LEU A 171 2.61 15.79 -25.62
CA LEU A 171 2.31 17.24 -25.62
C LEU A 171 0.87 17.57 -26.06
N PRO A 172 0.31 16.97 -27.13
CA PRO A 172 -1.07 17.20 -27.52
C PRO A 172 -2.08 16.82 -26.43
N THR A 173 -1.92 15.66 -25.80
CA THR A 173 -2.79 15.22 -24.70
C THR A 173 -2.65 16.13 -23.48
N GLN A 174 -1.44 16.54 -23.12
CA GLN A 174 -1.21 17.50 -22.04
C GLN A 174 -1.96 18.81 -22.29
N ALA A 175 -1.83 19.39 -23.50
CA ALA A 175 -2.52 20.63 -23.87
C ALA A 175 -4.05 20.50 -23.84
N ARG A 176 -4.58 19.33 -24.23
CA ARG A 176 -6.03 19.06 -24.16
C ARG A 176 -6.53 18.98 -22.70
N LEU A 177 -5.83 18.26 -21.83
CA LEU A 177 -6.19 18.13 -20.43
C LEU A 177 -6.02 19.46 -19.68
N ALA A 178 -4.93 20.20 -19.93
CA ALA A 178 -4.71 21.51 -19.34
C ALA A 178 -5.86 22.49 -19.66
N ARG A 179 -6.32 22.54 -20.92
CA ARG A 179 -7.51 23.34 -21.30
C ARG A 179 -8.77 22.89 -20.56
N ARG A 180 -8.96 21.57 -20.40
CA ARG A 180 -10.10 21.03 -19.66
C ARG A 180 -10.04 21.46 -18.19
N PHE A 181 -8.89 21.33 -17.53
CA PHE A 181 -8.69 21.77 -16.14
C PHE A 181 -8.91 23.28 -15.97
N ALA A 182 -8.42 24.10 -16.89
CA ALA A 182 -8.63 25.54 -16.84
C ALA A 182 -10.13 25.90 -16.84
N ALA A 183 -10.93 25.20 -17.64
CA ALA A 183 -12.37 25.43 -17.80
C ALA A 183 -13.26 24.85 -16.68
N LEU A 184 -12.71 24.09 -15.73
CA LEU A 184 -13.49 23.48 -14.65
C LEU A 184 -13.91 24.53 -13.60
N PRO A 185 -15.19 24.59 -13.16
CA PRO A 185 -15.59 25.55 -12.13
C PRO A 185 -15.05 25.24 -10.72
N GLN A 186 -14.60 24.01 -10.48
CA GLN A 186 -14.11 23.53 -9.18
C GLN A 186 -12.81 24.22 -8.75
N ARG A 187 -12.53 24.27 -7.44
CA ARG A 187 -11.20 24.61 -6.93
C ARG A 187 -10.20 23.53 -7.35
N LEU A 188 -9.05 23.90 -7.88
CA LEU A 188 -8.00 22.96 -8.28
C LEU A 188 -6.73 23.16 -7.44
N VAL A 189 -6.21 22.07 -6.89
CA VAL A 189 -4.89 22.02 -6.25
C VAL A 189 -4.03 21.03 -7.03
N THR A 190 -3.01 21.52 -7.74
CA THR A 190 -2.16 20.68 -8.58
C THR A 190 -0.74 20.64 -8.03
N THR A 191 -0.11 19.46 -8.08
CA THR A 191 1.33 19.32 -7.82
C THR A 191 2.10 19.30 -9.13
N GLY A 192 3.33 19.83 -9.09
CA GLY A 192 4.22 19.84 -10.24
C GLY A 192 5.69 19.93 -9.83
N SER A 193 6.58 19.50 -10.73
CA SER A 193 7.99 19.83 -10.65
C SER A 193 8.23 21.25 -11.20
N CYS A 194 9.37 21.87 -10.86
CA CYS A 194 9.75 23.22 -11.31
C CYS A 194 9.79 23.41 -12.85
N GLY A 195 9.51 22.38 -13.65
CA GLY A 195 9.38 22.43 -15.10
C GLY A 195 8.00 22.85 -15.64
N TRP A 196 7.03 23.22 -14.79
CA TRP A 196 5.76 23.81 -15.24
C TRP A 196 5.97 25.23 -15.82
N LYS A 197 6.63 25.33 -16.98
CA LYS A 197 6.45 26.46 -17.88
C LYS A 197 5.14 26.22 -18.63
N GLN A 198 4.15 27.07 -18.35
CA GLN A 198 2.83 27.07 -18.98
C GLN A 198 2.92 26.83 -20.50
N ALA A 199 2.33 25.74 -20.95
CA ALA A 199 1.86 25.64 -22.33
C ALA A 199 0.70 26.63 -22.47
N GLY A 200 0.99 27.83 -22.98
CA GLY A 200 0.00 28.84 -23.35
C GLY A 200 -0.05 30.06 -22.43
N SER A 201 0.91 30.98 -22.60
CA SER A 201 0.72 32.39 -22.23
C SER A 201 1.68 33.25 -23.06
N SER A 202 1.29 33.55 -24.30
CA SER A 202 1.68 34.82 -24.90
C SER A 202 0.86 35.91 -24.20
N ARG A 203 1.50 36.58 -23.23
CA ARG A 203 1.10 37.86 -22.62
C ARG A 203 -0.18 37.82 -21.77
N MET A 204 -0.04 37.59 -20.46
CA MET A 204 -0.94 38.18 -19.45
C MET A 204 -0.24 38.28 -18.08
N ASP A 205 -0.58 39.35 -17.35
CA ASP A 205 0.12 39.86 -16.17
C ASP A 205 0.17 38.90 -14.97
N ARG A 206 1.33 38.92 -14.31
CA ARG A 206 1.72 38.40 -12.98
C ARG A 206 0.77 37.36 -12.32
N PRO A 207 1.21 36.10 -12.11
CA PRO A 207 0.55 35.21 -11.17
C PRO A 207 0.78 35.70 -9.73
N THR A 208 -0.27 36.19 -9.08
CA THR A 208 -0.33 36.38 -7.63
C THR A 208 -0.40 35.01 -6.93
N GLY A 209 0.49 34.76 -5.97
CA GLY A 209 0.37 33.63 -5.04
C GLY A 209 1.25 32.41 -5.31
N CYS A 210 2.55 32.59 -5.57
CA CYS A 210 3.52 31.50 -5.48
C CYS A 210 3.87 31.25 -4.00
N CYS A 211 3.10 30.41 -3.29
CA CYS A 211 3.50 29.96 -1.95
C CYS A 211 4.61 28.92 -2.09
N GLN A 212 5.87 29.34 -1.94
CA GLN A 212 6.98 28.44 -1.65
C GLN A 212 7.03 28.20 -0.14
N PRO A 213 6.58 27.05 0.38
CA PRO A 213 6.97 26.65 1.73
C PRO A 213 8.48 26.38 1.71
N SER A 214 9.21 27.05 2.59
CA SER A 214 10.62 26.79 2.86
C SER A 214 10.79 25.41 3.48
N LEU A 215 10.89 24.38 2.64
CA LEU A 215 11.10 23.00 3.08
C LEU A 215 12.57 22.79 3.47
N PRO A 216 12.87 22.19 4.64
CA PRO A 216 14.24 21.92 5.05
C PRO A 216 14.93 20.91 4.12
N LYS A 217 16.23 21.11 3.92
CA LYS A 217 17.09 20.25 3.08
C LYS A 217 17.09 18.81 3.60
N TRP A 218 16.56 17.91 2.79
CA TRP A 218 16.50 16.47 3.03
C TRP A 218 17.89 15.83 2.93
N ARG A 219 18.31 15.12 3.99
CA ARG A 219 19.37 14.09 3.93
C ARG A 219 18.68 12.74 3.95
N GLY A 220 18.71 12.04 2.81
CA GLY A 220 18.07 10.74 2.65
C GLY A 220 18.76 9.68 3.51
N SER A 221 17.99 9.06 4.40
CA SER A 221 18.33 7.77 5.01
C SER A 221 17.38 6.72 4.45
N GLY A 222 17.96 5.56 4.08
CA GLY A 222 17.36 4.53 3.24
C GLY A 222 16.01 4.02 3.73
N ARG A 223 15.17 3.67 2.76
CA ARG A 223 13.92 2.93 2.94
C ARG A 223 14.18 1.73 3.85
N LYS A 224 13.55 1.71 5.03
CA LYS A 224 13.33 0.45 5.76
C LYS A 224 12.32 -0.35 4.96
N MET A 225 12.87 -1.16 4.07
CA MET A 225 12.20 -2.32 3.49
C MET A 225 11.53 -3.09 4.64
N LEU A 226 10.30 -3.54 4.46
CA LEU A 226 9.65 -4.48 5.38
C LEU A 226 10.48 -5.78 5.35
N THR A 227 11.56 -5.80 6.13
CA THR A 227 12.38 -6.99 6.32
C THR A 227 11.72 -7.78 7.43
N LEU A 228 11.23 -8.98 7.08
CA LEU A 228 10.81 -10.00 8.05
C LEU A 228 11.97 -10.47 8.95
N THR A 229 13.20 -10.02 8.67
CA THR A 229 14.39 -10.22 9.51
C THR A 229 14.51 -9.11 10.55
N SER A 230 14.92 -9.49 11.75
CA SER A 230 15.27 -8.54 12.81
C SER A 230 16.33 -7.55 12.30
N PRO A 231 16.21 -6.24 12.58
CA PRO A 231 17.25 -5.25 12.25
C PRO A 231 18.51 -5.38 13.12
N VAL A 232 18.48 -6.27 14.11
CA VAL A 232 19.61 -6.61 14.98
C VAL A 232 20.22 -7.92 14.48
N GLU A 233 21.46 -7.85 13.98
CA GLU A 233 22.25 -9.03 13.64
C GLU A 233 22.69 -9.74 14.94
N THR A 234 22.55 -11.06 14.95
CA THR A 234 22.89 -11.94 16.08
C THR A 234 23.90 -12.99 15.66
N TRP A 235 24.55 -13.67 16.61
CA TRP A 235 25.51 -14.75 16.35
C TRP A 235 24.93 -15.89 15.49
N ALA A 236 23.61 -16.07 15.48
CA ALA A 236 22.94 -17.09 14.69
C ALA A 236 22.84 -16.72 13.20
N HIS A 237 22.95 -15.46 12.81
CA HIS A 237 22.86 -15.04 11.40
C HIS A 237 23.88 -15.73 10.46
N PRO A 238 25.18 -15.84 10.79
CA PRO A 238 26.17 -16.48 9.92
C PRO A 238 26.02 -18.00 9.75
N LEU A 239 25.20 -18.69 10.56
CA LEU A 239 25.03 -20.13 10.44
C LEU A 239 24.27 -20.50 9.15
N PRO A 240 24.65 -21.60 8.46
CA PRO A 240 23.96 -22.05 7.25
C PRO A 240 22.48 -22.34 7.50
N ALA A 241 21.61 -21.91 6.58
CA ALA A 241 20.16 -22.14 6.69
C ALA A 241 19.79 -23.63 6.81
N GLY A 242 20.47 -24.50 6.05
CA GLY A 242 20.25 -25.94 6.11
C GLY A 242 20.48 -26.52 7.50
N VAL A 243 21.55 -26.10 8.18
CA VAL A 243 21.86 -26.54 9.55
C VAL A 243 20.80 -26.05 10.53
N LYS A 244 20.37 -24.78 10.43
CA LYS A 244 19.30 -24.23 11.29
C LYS A 244 17.99 -24.99 11.11
N LEU A 245 17.58 -25.22 9.86
CA LEU A 245 16.32 -25.91 9.55
C LEU A 245 16.36 -27.39 9.95
N ALA A 246 17.48 -28.08 9.72
CA ALA A 246 17.66 -29.47 10.18
C ALA A 246 17.67 -29.56 11.71
N THR A 247 18.36 -28.63 12.39
CA THR A 247 18.37 -28.56 13.86
C THR A 247 16.98 -28.29 14.40
N LEU A 248 16.25 -27.35 13.79
CA LEU A 248 14.85 -27.07 14.16
C LEU A 248 14.01 -28.33 14.00
N ALA A 249 14.07 -29.01 12.86
CA ALA A 249 13.31 -30.23 12.61
C ALA A 249 13.63 -31.35 13.61
N ALA A 250 14.91 -31.57 13.92
CA ALA A 250 15.36 -32.56 14.88
C ALA A 250 14.88 -32.24 16.31
N VAL A 251 15.06 -30.98 16.75
CA VAL A 251 14.63 -30.52 18.08
C VAL A 251 13.11 -30.57 18.21
N THR A 252 12.36 -30.14 17.19
CA THR A 252 10.90 -30.26 17.20
C THR A 252 10.47 -31.71 17.26
N THR A 253 11.08 -32.61 16.50
CA THR A 253 10.77 -34.05 16.56
C THR A 253 11.04 -34.60 17.96
N GLY A 254 12.18 -34.26 18.57
CA GLY A 254 12.49 -34.64 19.95
C GLY A 254 11.48 -34.11 20.97
N LEU A 255 11.05 -32.85 20.85
CA LEU A 255 10.03 -32.25 21.72
C LEU A 255 8.68 -33.01 21.67
N PHE A 256 8.33 -33.59 20.52
CA PHE A 256 7.10 -34.38 20.37
C PHE A 256 7.21 -35.81 20.94
N LEU A 257 8.42 -36.37 21.00
CA LEU A 257 8.66 -37.68 21.61
C LEU A 257 8.71 -37.61 23.15
N VAL A 258 8.95 -36.42 23.72
CA VAL A 258 9.04 -36.20 25.16
C VAL A 258 7.67 -35.88 25.74
N SER A 259 7.27 -36.66 26.76
CA SER A 259 6.05 -36.44 27.53
C SER A 259 6.31 -35.81 28.91
N SER A 260 7.57 -35.77 29.35
CA SER A 260 7.95 -35.24 30.67
C SER A 260 7.86 -33.70 30.72
N PRO A 261 7.01 -33.12 31.59
CA PRO A 261 6.87 -31.66 31.71
C PRO A 261 8.17 -30.95 32.12
N TRP A 262 9.00 -31.60 32.95
CA TRP A 262 10.26 -31.03 33.42
C TRP A 262 11.28 -30.86 32.29
N VAL A 263 11.36 -31.85 31.40
CA VAL A 263 12.24 -31.77 30.22
C VAL A 263 11.77 -30.69 29.26
N LEU A 264 10.44 -30.55 29.07
CA LEU A 264 9.85 -29.50 28.24
C LEU A 264 10.05 -28.10 28.85
N ALA A 265 9.98 -27.97 30.18
CA ALA A 265 10.28 -26.73 30.88
C ALA A 265 11.75 -26.33 30.69
N GLY A 266 12.67 -27.30 30.82
CA GLY A 266 14.09 -27.09 30.52
C GLY A 266 14.33 -26.61 29.09
N ALA A 267 13.65 -27.21 28.10
CA ALA A 267 13.74 -26.80 26.70
C ALA A 267 13.16 -25.38 26.46
N CYS A 268 12.09 -25.03 27.16
CA CYS A 268 11.50 -23.69 27.12
C CYS A 268 12.49 -22.64 27.68
N VAL A 269 13.12 -22.94 28.82
CA VAL A 269 14.16 -22.08 29.43
C VAL A 269 15.36 -21.93 28.52
N ALA A 270 15.84 -23.03 27.91
CA ALA A 270 16.93 -22.98 26.94
C ALA A 270 16.57 -22.09 25.73
N THR A 271 15.34 -22.20 25.24
CA THR A 271 14.83 -21.35 24.15
C THR A 271 14.78 -19.88 24.57
N ALA A 272 14.32 -19.57 25.78
CA ALA A 272 14.38 -18.20 26.31
C ALA A 272 15.83 -17.68 26.38
N GLY A 273 16.77 -18.52 26.80
CA GLY A 273 18.21 -18.22 26.79
C GLY A 273 18.73 -17.88 25.38
N LEU A 274 18.30 -18.62 24.35
CA LEU A 274 18.62 -18.31 22.96
C LEU A 274 18.13 -16.92 22.54
N TYR A 275 16.90 -16.54 22.89
CA TYR A 275 16.39 -15.20 22.58
C TYR A 275 17.16 -14.10 23.30
N LEU A 276 17.52 -14.31 24.58
CA LEU A 276 18.30 -13.37 25.37
C LEU A 276 19.74 -13.22 24.86
N SER A 277 20.34 -14.30 24.32
CA SER A 277 21.68 -14.26 23.71
C SER A 277 21.78 -13.34 22.49
N GLY A 278 20.64 -13.06 21.82
CA GLY A 278 20.55 -12.09 20.72
C GLY A 278 20.39 -10.63 21.18
N GLY A 279 20.36 -10.38 22.50
CA GLY A 279 20.16 -9.07 23.10
C GLY A 279 18.69 -8.72 23.39
N ALA A 280 18.47 -7.76 24.29
CA ALA A 280 17.13 -7.40 24.78
C ALA A 280 16.19 -6.87 23.67
N ALA A 281 16.74 -6.17 22.67
CA ALA A 281 15.96 -5.67 21.53
C ALA A 281 15.46 -6.81 20.62
N PHE A 282 16.30 -7.83 20.39
CA PHE A 282 15.93 -9.02 19.64
C PHE A 282 14.88 -9.83 20.41
N ALA A 283 15.09 -10.07 21.70
CA ALA A 283 14.15 -10.79 22.56
C ALA A 283 12.76 -10.15 22.56
N ARG A 284 12.66 -8.82 22.74
CA ARG A 284 11.38 -8.10 22.68
C ARG A 284 10.68 -8.23 21.33
N THR A 285 11.44 -8.16 20.25
CA THR A 285 10.89 -8.32 18.89
C THR A 285 10.36 -9.74 18.69
N GLY A 286 11.10 -10.73 19.17
CA GLY A 286 10.71 -12.13 19.22
C GLY A 286 9.40 -12.39 19.96
N LEU A 287 9.31 -11.91 21.21
CA LEU A 287 8.10 -12.05 22.02
C LEU A 287 6.87 -11.39 21.37
N ARG A 288 7.05 -10.25 20.68
CA ARG A 288 5.94 -9.60 19.95
C ARG A 288 5.42 -10.47 18.80
N GLN A 289 6.29 -11.20 18.10
CA GLN A 289 5.87 -12.12 17.03
C GLN A 289 5.12 -13.36 17.56
N LEU A 290 5.35 -13.74 18.82
CA LEU A 290 4.61 -14.80 19.50
C LEU A 290 3.24 -14.34 20.04
N TRP A 291 2.91 -13.05 19.97
CA TRP A 291 1.65 -12.51 20.47
C TRP A 291 0.39 -13.24 19.96
N PRO A 292 0.28 -13.60 18.66
CA PRO A 292 -0.88 -14.32 18.14
C PRO A 292 -1.09 -15.73 18.73
N LEU A 293 -0.10 -16.30 19.43
CA LEU A 293 -0.19 -17.63 20.05
C LEU A 293 -0.98 -17.61 21.37
N TRP A 294 -1.00 -16.47 22.09
CA TRP A 294 -1.59 -16.37 23.42
C TRP A 294 -3.07 -16.75 23.52
N PRO A 295 -3.96 -16.40 22.56
CA PRO A 295 -5.34 -16.87 22.58
C PRO A 295 -5.45 -18.39 22.60
N PHE A 296 -4.60 -19.08 21.83
CA PHE A 296 -4.61 -20.55 21.78
C PHE A 296 -4.06 -21.17 23.06
N VAL A 297 -2.97 -20.62 23.62
CA VAL A 297 -2.43 -21.02 24.93
C VAL A 297 -3.49 -20.90 26.03
N LEU A 298 -4.25 -19.80 26.04
CA LEU A 298 -5.30 -19.57 27.02
C LEU A 298 -6.44 -20.58 26.89
N ILE A 299 -6.88 -20.88 25.67
CA ILE A 299 -7.94 -21.89 25.42
C ILE A 299 -7.50 -23.27 25.92
N VAL A 300 -6.30 -23.71 25.54
CA VAL A 300 -5.77 -25.02 25.95
C VAL A 300 -5.57 -25.07 27.47
N GLY A 301 -5.04 -24.01 28.08
CA GLY A 301 -4.86 -23.93 29.52
C GLY A 301 -6.17 -24.03 30.29
N LEU A 302 -7.21 -23.30 29.87
CA LEU A 302 -8.54 -23.36 30.48
C LEU A 302 -9.19 -24.73 30.32
N TRP A 303 -9.06 -25.35 29.14
CA TRP A 303 -9.60 -26.69 28.87
C TRP A 303 -9.00 -27.74 29.82
N HIS A 304 -7.68 -27.75 29.97
CA HIS A 304 -7.00 -28.72 30.84
C HIS A 304 -7.18 -28.43 32.32
N LEU A 305 -7.36 -27.17 32.71
CA LEU A 305 -7.74 -26.79 34.07
C LEU A 305 -9.14 -27.33 34.40
N TRP A 306 -10.08 -27.24 33.46
CA TRP A 306 -11.43 -27.78 33.63
C TRP A 306 -11.47 -29.31 33.64
N ALA A 307 -10.64 -29.96 32.81
CA ALA A 307 -10.51 -31.42 32.75
C ALA A 307 -9.72 -32.03 33.94
N TRP A 308 -9.20 -31.20 34.85
CA TRP A 308 -8.34 -31.59 35.98
C TRP A 308 -7.07 -32.36 35.60
N ASP A 309 -6.65 -32.29 34.33
CA ASP A 309 -5.42 -32.92 33.82
C ASP A 309 -4.34 -31.86 33.56
N ILE A 310 -3.81 -31.34 34.68
CA ILE A 310 -2.82 -30.26 34.69
C ILE A 310 -1.49 -30.71 34.09
N ALA A 311 -1.10 -31.96 34.31
CA ALA A 311 0.18 -32.48 33.83
C ALA A 311 0.22 -32.56 32.31
N ALA A 312 -0.83 -33.12 31.67
CA ALA A 312 -0.88 -33.18 30.22
C ALA A 312 -1.04 -31.78 29.59
N GLY A 313 -1.89 -30.92 30.17
CA GLY A 313 -2.06 -29.55 29.70
C GLY A 313 -0.76 -28.75 29.74
N THR A 314 0.00 -28.86 30.82
CA THR A 314 1.31 -28.19 30.96
C THR A 314 2.31 -28.71 29.93
N ALA A 315 2.36 -30.03 29.69
CA ALA A 315 3.23 -30.60 28.66
C ALA A 315 2.88 -30.11 27.25
N ILE A 316 1.59 -30.06 26.89
CA ILE A 316 1.14 -29.57 25.58
C ILE A 316 1.53 -28.10 25.39
N LEU A 317 1.26 -27.25 26.38
CA LEU A 317 1.57 -25.83 26.34
C LEU A 317 3.07 -25.58 26.21
N LEU A 318 3.89 -26.23 27.04
CA LEU A 318 5.35 -26.08 26.98
C LEU A 318 5.91 -26.55 25.64
N ARG A 319 5.43 -27.69 25.12
CA ARG A 319 5.86 -28.21 23.81
C ARG A 319 5.54 -27.24 22.69
N MET A 320 4.30 -26.77 22.62
CA MET A 320 3.84 -25.88 21.56
C MET A 320 4.56 -24.53 21.62
N VAL A 321 4.62 -23.89 22.80
CA VAL A 321 5.31 -22.60 22.97
C VAL A 321 6.78 -22.72 22.58
N THR A 322 7.46 -23.78 23.02
CA THR A 322 8.88 -24.01 22.71
C THR A 322 9.10 -24.25 21.21
N ALA A 323 8.29 -25.11 20.58
CA ALA A 323 8.41 -25.40 19.14
C ALA A 323 8.16 -24.15 18.29
N VAL A 324 7.10 -23.38 18.59
CA VAL A 324 6.78 -22.14 17.87
C VAL A 324 7.85 -21.07 18.12
N ALA A 325 8.36 -20.94 19.34
CA ALA A 325 9.44 -20.00 19.65
C ALA A 325 10.75 -20.34 18.92
N LEU A 326 11.11 -21.62 18.82
CA LEU A 326 12.28 -22.06 18.05
C LEU A 326 12.09 -21.80 16.54
N ALA A 327 10.92 -22.12 16.00
CA ALA A 327 10.62 -21.83 14.60
C ALA A 327 10.73 -20.33 14.30
N ASN A 328 10.12 -19.50 15.15
CA ASN A 328 10.19 -18.04 15.05
C ASN A 328 11.63 -17.51 15.15
N PHE A 329 12.47 -18.12 16.00
CA PHE A 329 13.89 -17.76 16.10
C PHE A 329 14.64 -18.02 14.79
N VAL A 330 14.42 -19.20 14.18
CA VAL A 330 15.01 -19.55 12.88
C VAL A 330 14.51 -18.63 11.78
N THR A 331 13.21 -18.30 11.76
CA THR A 331 12.63 -17.36 10.80
C THR A 331 13.26 -15.96 10.92
N MET A 332 13.46 -15.46 12.14
CA MET A 332 14.05 -14.13 12.37
C MET A 332 15.54 -14.05 12.01
N THR A 333 16.26 -15.17 12.01
CA THR A 333 17.73 -15.25 11.85
C THR A 333 18.19 -15.88 10.55
N THR A 334 17.26 -16.25 9.66
CA THR A 334 17.55 -16.87 8.37
C THR A 334 16.98 -16.01 7.25
N ARG A 335 17.80 -15.67 6.25
CA ARG A 335 17.33 -14.90 5.11
C ARG A 335 16.49 -15.80 4.21
N LEU A 336 15.46 -15.23 3.60
CA LEU A 336 14.57 -15.98 2.69
C LEU A 336 15.35 -16.57 1.49
N SER A 337 16.38 -15.87 1.00
CA SER A 337 17.30 -16.37 -0.04
C SER A 337 17.97 -17.69 0.34
N ASP A 338 18.35 -17.83 1.61
CA ASP A 338 19.10 -18.98 2.09
C ASP A 338 18.15 -20.17 2.34
N MET A 339 16.92 -19.89 2.79
CA MET A 339 15.85 -20.90 2.86
C MET A 339 15.50 -21.45 1.47
N LEU A 340 15.45 -20.58 0.46
CA LEU A 340 15.20 -20.99 -0.92
C LEU A 340 16.31 -21.89 -1.46
N ALA A 341 17.58 -21.61 -1.18
CA ALA A 341 18.68 -22.47 -1.58
C ALA A 341 18.54 -23.88 -0.99
N VAL A 342 18.09 -24.01 0.27
CA VAL A 342 17.79 -25.30 0.89
C VAL A 342 16.61 -25.99 0.20
N PHE A 343 15.56 -25.24 -0.11
CA PHE A 343 14.41 -25.76 -0.86
C PHE A 343 14.81 -26.26 -2.25
N GLU A 344 15.65 -25.52 -2.98
CA GLU A 344 16.18 -25.92 -4.30
C GLU A 344 16.98 -27.22 -4.20
N TRP A 345 17.81 -27.36 -3.18
CA TRP A 345 18.55 -28.59 -2.91
C TRP A 345 17.60 -29.77 -2.62
N LEU A 346 16.56 -29.57 -1.80
CA LEU A 346 15.54 -30.58 -1.52
C LEU A 346 14.66 -30.92 -2.73
N ALA A 347 14.45 -29.97 -3.65
CA ALA A 347 13.67 -30.14 -4.86
C ALA A 347 14.46 -30.79 -6.01
N HIS A 348 15.78 -30.94 -5.89
CA HIS A 348 16.64 -31.60 -6.88
C HIS A 348 16.16 -33.00 -7.35
N PRO A 349 15.63 -33.91 -6.50
CA PRO A 349 15.06 -35.17 -6.99
C PRO A 349 13.85 -35.01 -7.92
N LEU A 350 13.17 -33.86 -7.89
CA LEU A 350 12.05 -33.53 -8.79
C LEU A 350 12.51 -32.84 -10.09
N ALA A 351 13.82 -32.67 -10.29
CA ALA A 351 14.41 -32.05 -11.47
C ALA A 351 13.92 -32.57 -12.83
N PRO A 352 13.62 -33.88 -13.05
CA PRO A 352 13.11 -34.32 -14.35
C PRO A 352 11.75 -33.74 -14.71
N ILE A 353 10.92 -33.36 -13.73
CA ILE A 353 9.59 -32.80 -13.94
C ILE A 353 9.64 -31.27 -13.87
N LEU A 354 10.48 -30.72 -12.99
CA LEU A 354 10.52 -29.30 -12.68
C LEU A 354 11.97 -28.84 -12.46
N PRO A 355 12.64 -28.24 -13.45
CA PRO A 355 14.05 -27.92 -13.35
C PRO A 355 14.30 -26.90 -12.22
N PRO A 356 15.20 -27.18 -11.25
CA PRO A 356 15.40 -26.36 -10.06
C PRO A 356 15.76 -24.90 -10.38
N ARG A 357 16.48 -24.66 -11.49
CA ARG A 357 16.82 -23.31 -11.96
C ARG A 357 15.60 -22.48 -12.35
N ARG A 358 14.56 -23.08 -12.95
CA ARG A 358 13.32 -22.35 -13.29
C ARG A 358 12.53 -22.00 -12.02
N LEU A 359 12.54 -22.88 -11.02
CA LEU A 359 11.97 -22.60 -9.70
C LEU A 359 12.72 -21.47 -8.99
N ALA A 360 14.05 -21.53 -8.94
CA ALA A 360 14.92 -20.51 -8.35
C ALA A 360 14.62 -19.11 -8.92
N LEU A 361 14.60 -19.01 -10.26
CA LEU A 361 14.29 -17.77 -10.96
C LEU A 361 12.85 -17.29 -10.69
N ALA A 362 11.87 -18.21 -10.68
CA ALA A 362 10.48 -17.87 -10.37
C ALA A 362 10.34 -17.32 -8.95
N PHE A 363 10.92 -17.99 -7.95
CA PHE A 363 10.89 -17.52 -6.56
C PHE A 363 11.63 -16.19 -6.38
N ALA A 364 12.81 -16.03 -6.99
CA ALA A 364 13.55 -14.77 -6.95
C ALA A 364 12.75 -13.62 -7.56
N LEU A 365 12.07 -13.85 -8.68
CA LEU A 365 11.20 -12.87 -9.33
C LEU A 365 10.01 -12.51 -8.44
N VAL A 366 9.33 -13.50 -7.85
CA VAL A 366 8.18 -13.29 -6.95
C VAL A 366 8.61 -12.53 -5.70
N ILE A 367 9.69 -12.91 -5.04
CA ILE A 367 10.18 -12.21 -3.84
C ILE A 367 10.54 -10.77 -4.16
N ARG A 368 11.17 -10.55 -5.32
CA ARG A 368 11.52 -9.20 -5.78
C ARG A 368 10.28 -8.39 -6.17
N SER A 369 9.18 -9.03 -6.56
CA SER A 369 7.92 -8.36 -6.89
C SER A 369 7.02 -8.10 -5.67
N ILE A 370 7.20 -8.79 -4.54
CA ILE A 370 6.40 -8.56 -3.31
C ILE A 370 6.32 -7.07 -2.94
N PRO A 371 7.42 -6.29 -2.85
CA PRO A 371 7.34 -4.87 -2.48
C PRO A 371 6.52 -4.05 -3.49
N VAL A 372 6.63 -4.38 -4.78
CA VAL A 372 5.87 -3.72 -5.85
C VAL A 372 4.39 -4.05 -5.74
N MET A 373 4.06 -5.31 -5.45
CA MET A 373 2.67 -5.73 -5.25
C MET A 373 2.04 -5.10 -4.01
N LEU A 374 2.79 -4.99 -2.91
CA LEU A 374 2.33 -4.32 -1.69
C LEU A 374 2.09 -2.83 -1.92
N ASP A 375 3.01 -2.13 -2.60
CA ASP A 375 2.83 -0.71 -2.95
C ASP A 375 1.61 -0.50 -3.86
N ARG A 376 1.38 -1.40 -4.83
CA ARG A 376 0.16 -1.37 -5.64
C ARG A 376 -1.10 -1.59 -4.82
N LEU A 377 -1.12 -2.56 -3.90
CA LEU A 377 -2.26 -2.82 -3.02
C LEU A 377 -2.60 -1.60 -2.17
N GLU A 378 -1.60 -0.91 -1.64
CA GLU A 378 -1.79 0.34 -0.91
C GLU A 378 -2.39 1.45 -1.79
N GLN A 379 -1.91 1.57 -3.04
CA GLN A 379 -2.41 2.56 -3.99
C GLN A 379 -3.85 2.28 -4.43
N ILE A 380 -4.19 1.03 -4.73
CA ILE A 380 -5.58 0.61 -5.03
C ILE A 380 -6.47 0.89 -3.80
N GLY A 381 -5.97 0.61 -2.59
CA GLY A 381 -6.66 0.94 -1.34
C GLY A 381 -6.90 2.44 -1.17
N ALA A 382 -5.94 3.29 -1.56
CA ALA A 382 -6.08 4.74 -1.57
C ALA A 382 -7.12 5.20 -2.60
N SER A 383 -7.13 4.63 -3.81
CA SER A 383 -8.11 4.91 -4.86
C SER A 383 -9.52 4.49 -4.49
N TRP A 384 -9.66 3.35 -3.78
CA TRP A 384 -10.93 2.94 -3.19
C TRP A 384 -11.40 3.95 -2.13
N ARG A 385 -10.54 4.27 -1.16
CA ARG A 385 -10.88 5.24 -0.11
C ARG A 385 -11.23 6.60 -0.66
N ALA A 386 -10.56 7.05 -1.72
CA ALA A 386 -10.82 8.31 -2.39
C ALA A 386 -12.24 8.42 -2.96
N ARG A 387 -12.93 7.29 -3.19
CA ARG A 387 -14.24 7.25 -3.85
C ARG A 387 -15.30 6.47 -3.09
N SER A 388 -14.96 5.81 -1.98
CA SER A 388 -15.88 5.06 -1.13
C SER A 388 -15.66 5.35 0.35
N PRO A 389 -16.75 5.49 1.15
CA PRO A 389 -16.62 5.65 2.59
C PRO A 389 -16.39 4.32 3.30
N ARG A 390 -16.59 3.19 2.58
CA ARG A 390 -16.46 1.85 3.13
C ARG A 390 -15.01 1.41 3.13
N ARG A 391 -14.61 0.66 4.15
CA ARG A 391 -13.27 0.08 4.20
C ARG A 391 -13.06 -0.87 3.00
N PRO A 392 -11.88 -0.84 2.35
CA PRO A 392 -11.51 -1.83 1.36
C PRO A 392 -11.48 -3.20 2.05
N ARG A 393 -12.48 -4.03 1.79
CA ARG A 393 -12.53 -5.44 2.22
C ARG A 393 -12.08 -6.32 1.04
N TRP A 394 -12.48 -7.60 1.02
CA TRP A 394 -12.28 -8.57 -0.06
C TRP A 394 -12.55 -8.04 -1.49
N ARG A 395 -13.36 -6.98 -1.62
CA ARG A 395 -13.64 -6.31 -2.90
C ARG A 395 -12.41 -5.66 -3.56
N VAL A 396 -11.35 -5.37 -2.82
CA VAL A 396 -10.08 -4.88 -3.39
C VAL A 396 -9.17 -6.00 -3.87
N LEU A 397 -9.40 -7.25 -3.42
CA LEU A 397 -8.62 -8.39 -3.90
C LEU A 397 -8.83 -8.61 -5.39
N VAL A 398 -10.06 -8.54 -5.89
CA VAL A 398 -10.34 -8.82 -7.32
C VAL A 398 -9.60 -7.85 -8.26
N PRO A 399 -9.69 -6.52 -8.10
CA PRO A 399 -8.89 -5.58 -8.90
C PRO A 399 -7.38 -5.81 -8.74
N ALA A 400 -6.92 -6.10 -7.52
CA ALA A 400 -5.51 -6.36 -7.27
C ALA A 400 -5.02 -7.65 -7.93
N THR A 401 -5.83 -8.71 -7.94
CA THR A 401 -5.50 -9.98 -8.60
C THR A 401 -5.51 -9.85 -10.11
N LEU A 402 -6.44 -9.08 -10.68
CA LEU A 402 -6.47 -8.80 -12.12
C LEU A 402 -5.23 -8.00 -12.54
N ALA A 403 -4.90 -6.93 -11.81
CA ALA A 403 -3.69 -6.15 -12.06
C ALA A 403 -2.41 -6.99 -11.89
N ALA A 404 -2.38 -7.92 -10.94
CA ALA A 404 -1.27 -8.84 -10.74
C ALA A 404 -1.11 -9.82 -11.90
N LEU A 405 -2.22 -10.32 -12.44
CA LEU A 405 -2.23 -11.21 -13.59
C LEU A 405 -1.69 -10.49 -14.84
N ASP A 406 -2.17 -9.27 -15.10
CA ASP A 406 -1.69 -8.45 -16.22
C ASP A 406 -0.19 -8.15 -16.12
N ASP A 407 0.32 -7.87 -14.91
CA ASP A 407 1.75 -7.68 -14.67
C ASP A 407 2.54 -8.98 -14.91
N ALA A 408 2.01 -10.13 -14.49
CA ALA A 408 2.64 -11.42 -14.72
C ALA A 408 2.72 -11.74 -16.21
N ASP A 409 1.67 -11.46 -16.98
CA ASP A 409 1.65 -11.63 -18.44
C ASP A 409 2.67 -10.70 -19.12
N ARG A 410 2.74 -9.42 -18.73
CA ARG A 410 3.75 -8.49 -19.26
C ARG A 410 5.17 -8.93 -18.94
N VAL A 411 5.42 -9.44 -17.74
CA VAL A 411 6.74 -9.94 -17.36
C VAL A 411 7.05 -11.22 -18.14
N ALA A 412 6.09 -12.11 -18.34
CA ALA A 412 6.25 -13.31 -19.14
C ALA A 412 6.55 -12.97 -20.62
N GLU A 413 5.84 -12.01 -21.20
CA GLU A 413 6.11 -11.49 -22.56
C GLU A 413 7.51 -10.88 -22.66
N ALA A 414 7.90 -10.05 -21.68
CA ALA A 414 9.23 -9.44 -21.65
C ALA A 414 10.34 -10.50 -21.50
N LEU A 415 10.12 -11.56 -20.71
CA LEU A 415 11.04 -12.67 -20.57
C LEU A 415 11.14 -13.50 -21.85
N ARG A 416 10.01 -13.78 -22.52
CA ARG A 416 9.98 -14.46 -23.84
C ARG A 416 10.75 -13.64 -24.89
N ALA A 417 10.52 -12.33 -24.94
CA ALA A 417 11.20 -11.43 -25.87
C ALA A 417 12.72 -11.36 -25.64
N ARG A 418 13.18 -11.62 -24.41
CA ARG A 418 14.61 -11.69 -24.04
C ARG A 418 15.23 -13.09 -24.19
N GLY A 419 14.52 -14.05 -24.79
CA GLY A 419 15.00 -15.42 -24.98
C GLY A 419 14.94 -16.31 -23.74
N GLY A 420 14.19 -15.91 -22.70
CA GLY A 420 14.10 -16.60 -21.41
C GLY A 420 13.17 -17.82 -21.37
N ALA A 421 12.61 -18.24 -22.50
CA ALA A 421 11.74 -19.41 -22.59
C ALA A 421 12.06 -20.24 -23.84
N GLY A 422 13.16 -21.00 -23.73
CA GLY A 422 13.40 -22.26 -24.43
C GLY A 422 13.44 -23.40 -23.41
#